data_AF-A0A920K016-F1
#
_entry.id   AF-A0A920K016-F1
#
_cell.length_a   1.000
_cell.length_b   1.000
_cell.length_c   1.000
_cell.angle_alpha   90.00
_cell.angle_beta   90.00
_cell.angle_gamma   90.00
#
_symmetry.space_group_name_H-M   'P 1'
#
loop_
_entity.id
_entity.type
_entity.pdbx_description
1 polymer ?
#
loop_
_entity_poly.entity_id
_entity_poly.type
_entity_poly.pdbx_seq_one_letter_code
_entity_poly.pdbx_strand_id
1 'polypeptide(L)'
;MSFPFELPILDKVSGPEDLRKLSDADLDQVAKELRNEVIEVVSQTGGHLGSSLGVVELTVALHAIFKTPLDKLIWDVGHQCYPHKIITGRRKRMMGLRQKDGVSGFTKRSESEYDPFGAAHSSTLFQLRWALQWAESLARQSVTA
;
A
#
# COMPACT_ATOMS: atom_id res chain seq x y z
N MET A 1 -4.02 5.01 -21.85
CA MET A 1 -4.00 3.55 -22.04
C MET A 1 -5.25 3.01 -21.39
N SER A 2 -6.08 2.28 -22.13
CA SER A 2 -7.31 1.67 -21.64
C SER A 2 -7.00 0.29 -21.06
N PHE A 3 -7.29 0.08 -19.78
CA PHE A 3 -7.32 -1.26 -19.21
C PHE A 3 -8.44 -2.07 -19.88
N PRO A 4 -8.30 -3.40 -20.02
CA PRO A 4 -9.34 -4.25 -20.61
C PRO A 4 -10.61 -4.34 -19.74
N PHE A 5 -10.59 -3.76 -18.54
CA PHE A 5 -11.70 -3.72 -17.59
C PHE A 5 -12.18 -2.28 -17.41
N GLU A 6 -13.49 -2.11 -17.26
CA GLU A 6 -14.06 -0.87 -16.73
C GLU A 6 -13.76 -0.79 -15.23
N LEU A 7 -13.20 0.34 -14.80
CA LEU A 7 -12.82 0.59 -13.40
C LEU A 7 -13.49 1.87 -12.91
N PRO A 8 -14.83 1.93 -12.92
CA PRO A 8 -15.61 3.15 -12.79
C PRO A 8 -15.44 3.88 -11.45
N ILE A 9 -15.03 3.17 -10.39
CA ILE A 9 -14.77 3.76 -9.07
C ILE A 9 -13.27 3.95 -8.88
N LEU A 10 -12.45 2.94 -9.16
CA LEU A 10 -11.00 2.99 -8.97
C LEU A 10 -10.32 4.05 -9.85
N ASP A 11 -10.87 4.37 -11.02
CA ASP A 11 -10.40 5.48 -11.88
C ASP A 11 -10.57 6.86 -11.22
N LYS A 12 -11.46 6.98 -10.24
CA LYS A 12 -11.71 8.22 -9.49
C LYS A 12 -10.90 8.30 -8.20
N VAL A 13 -10.27 7.19 -7.77
CA VAL A 13 -9.45 7.14 -6.55
C VAL A 13 -8.05 7.67 -6.87
N SER A 14 -7.74 8.89 -6.42
CA SER A 14 -6.39 9.46 -6.55
C SER A 14 -5.49 9.10 -5.36
N GLY A 15 -6.10 8.86 -4.20
CA GLY A 15 -5.42 8.50 -2.96
C GLY A 15 -6.36 8.01 -1.87
N PRO A 16 -5.83 7.68 -0.68
CA PRO A 16 -6.61 7.17 0.45
C PRO A 16 -7.73 8.10 0.93
N GLU A 17 -7.61 9.40 0.73
CA GLU A 17 -8.64 10.39 1.05
C GLU A 17 -9.95 10.20 0.29
N ASP A 18 -9.88 9.67 -0.93
CA ASP A 18 -11.08 9.41 -1.72
C ASP A 18 -11.79 8.15 -1.22
N LEU A 19 -11.03 7.12 -0.80
CA LEU A 19 -11.57 5.90 -0.21
C LEU A 19 -12.39 6.19 1.05
N ARG A 20 -11.93 7.13 1.88
CA ARG A 20 -12.63 7.53 3.12
C ARG A 20 -14.00 8.17 2.91
N LYS A 21 -14.32 8.59 1.69
CA LYS A 21 -15.60 9.24 1.33
C LYS A 21 -16.61 8.25 0.73
N LEU A 22 -16.18 7.01 0.47
CA LEU A 22 -16.99 5.98 -0.19
C LEU A 22 -17.87 5.23 0.82
N SER A 23 -18.97 4.69 0.33
CA SER A 23 -19.79 3.75 1.10
C SER A 23 -19.13 2.36 1.17
N ASP A 24 -19.55 1.50 2.10
CA ASP A 24 -19.04 0.13 2.19
C ASP A 24 -19.25 -0.65 0.89
N ALA A 25 -20.39 -0.45 0.21
CA ALA A 25 -20.67 -1.08 -1.08
C ALA A 25 -19.72 -0.59 -2.19
N ASP A 26 -19.38 0.70 -2.19
CA ASP A 26 -18.40 1.25 -3.12
C ASP A 26 -16.98 0.76 -2.80
N LEU A 27 -16.63 0.58 -1.51
CA LEU A 27 -15.34 0.02 -1.10
C LEU A 27 -15.19 -1.45 -1.53
N ASP A 28 -16.25 -2.25 -1.41
CA ASP A 28 -16.30 -3.62 -1.95
C ASP A 28 -16.08 -3.64 -3.47
N GLN A 29 -16.66 -2.67 -4.17
CA GLN A 29 -16.47 -2.54 -5.61
C GLN A 29 -15.04 -2.09 -5.95
N VAL A 30 -14.46 -1.15 -5.21
CA VAL A 30 -13.04 -0.78 -5.33
C VAL A 30 -12.14 -1.99 -5.13
N ALA A 31 -12.42 -2.86 -4.16
CA ALA A 31 -11.63 -4.06 -3.94
C ALA A 31 -11.67 -5.02 -5.16
N LYS A 32 -12.82 -5.20 -5.79
CA LYS A 32 -12.95 -6.00 -7.03
C LYS A 32 -12.17 -5.39 -8.19
N GLU A 33 -12.29 -4.08 -8.39
CA GLU A 33 -11.58 -3.34 -9.43
C GLU A 33 -10.06 -3.36 -9.21
N LEU A 34 -9.62 -3.17 -7.96
CA LEU A 34 -8.22 -3.21 -7.57
C LEU A 34 -7.61 -4.60 -7.76
N ARG A 35 -8.37 -5.66 -7.50
CA ARG A 35 -7.96 -7.04 -7.81
C ARG A 35 -7.69 -7.21 -9.31
N ASN A 36 -8.59 -6.74 -10.17
CA ASN A 36 -8.39 -6.84 -11.63
C ASN A 36 -7.17 -6.05 -12.09
N GLU A 37 -6.97 -4.83 -11.56
CA GLU A 37 -5.79 -4.02 -11.84
C GLU A 37 -4.48 -4.73 -11.43
N VAL A 38 -4.45 -5.36 -10.25
CA VAL A 38 -3.28 -6.12 -9.79
C VAL A 38 -2.99 -7.32 -10.68
N ILE A 39 -4.02 -8.07 -11.09
CA ILE A 39 -3.88 -9.20 -12.02
C ILE A 39 -3.27 -8.71 -13.33
N GLU A 40 -3.79 -7.61 -13.86
CA GLU A 40 -3.36 -7.06 -15.16
C GLU A 40 -1.92 -6.53 -15.11
N VAL A 41 -1.55 -5.77 -14.09
CA VAL A 41 -0.17 -5.29 -13.92
C VAL A 41 0.79 -6.47 -13.85
N VAL A 42 0.48 -7.46 -13.00
CA VAL A 42 1.41 -8.57 -12.75
C VAL A 42 1.44 -9.56 -13.92
N SER A 43 0.36 -9.70 -14.71
CA SER A 43 0.38 -10.51 -15.94
C SER A 43 1.38 -9.97 -16.96
N GLN A 44 1.58 -8.65 -17.01
CA GLN A 44 2.49 -8.00 -17.93
C GLN A 44 3.91 -7.85 -17.39
N THR A 45 4.07 -7.51 -16.10
CA THR A 45 5.40 -7.22 -15.52
C THR A 45 6.02 -8.42 -14.78
N GLY A 46 5.23 -9.44 -14.46
CA GLY A 46 5.58 -10.46 -13.47
C GLY A 46 5.60 -9.92 -12.04
N GLY A 47 5.88 -10.79 -11.06
CA GLY A 47 5.99 -10.43 -9.65
C GLY A 47 5.14 -11.27 -8.70
N HIS A 48 4.88 -10.73 -7.51
CA HIS A 48 4.24 -11.46 -6.41
C HIS A 48 2.70 -11.36 -6.47
N LEU A 49 2.09 -12.15 -7.35
CA LEU A 49 0.64 -12.13 -7.56
C LEU A 49 -0.14 -12.64 -6.34
N GLY A 50 0.10 -13.88 -5.91
CA GLY A 50 -0.72 -14.55 -4.89
C GLY A 50 -0.74 -13.81 -3.55
N SER A 51 0.41 -13.31 -3.10
CA SER A 51 0.50 -12.52 -1.87
C SER A 51 -0.24 -11.19 -1.97
N SER A 52 -0.17 -10.53 -3.12
CA SER A 52 -0.86 -9.26 -3.38
C SER A 52 -2.38 -9.43 -3.43
N LEU A 53 -2.86 -10.52 -4.06
CA LEU A 53 -4.30 -10.81 -4.14
C LEU A 53 -4.93 -11.14 -2.78
N GLY A 54 -4.16 -11.73 -1.86
CA GLY A 54 -4.63 -12.08 -0.53
C GLY A 54 -4.81 -10.89 0.42
N VAL A 55 -4.38 -9.69 0.06
CA VAL A 55 -4.46 -8.49 0.91
C VAL A 55 -5.25 -7.35 0.28
N VAL A 56 -5.95 -7.56 -0.85
CA VAL A 56 -6.67 -6.51 -1.57
C VAL A 56 -7.71 -5.83 -0.68
N GLU A 57 -8.65 -6.59 -0.12
CA GLU A 57 -9.71 -6.10 0.76
C GLU A 57 -9.12 -5.44 2.01
N LEU A 58 -8.13 -6.09 2.63
CA LEU A 58 -7.43 -5.56 3.79
C LEU A 58 -6.81 -4.19 3.48
N THR A 59 -6.18 -4.05 2.32
CA THR A 59 -5.54 -2.80 1.91
C THR A 59 -6.56 -1.68 1.74
N VAL A 60 -7.70 -1.96 1.09
CA VAL A 60 -8.79 -0.99 0.92
C VAL A 60 -9.34 -0.56 2.29
N ALA A 61 -9.65 -1.52 3.15
CA ALA A 61 -10.18 -1.26 4.49
C ALA A 61 -9.20 -0.42 5.34
N LEU A 62 -7.91 -0.76 5.32
CA LEU A 62 -6.89 -0.02 6.06
C LEU A 62 -6.81 1.44 5.60
N HIS A 63 -6.83 1.71 4.30
CA HIS A 63 -6.77 3.09 3.78
C HIS A 63 -8.09 3.86 3.90
N ALA A 64 -9.23 3.16 3.98
CA ALA A 64 -10.54 3.75 4.27
C ALA A 64 -10.74 4.09 5.76
N ILE A 65 -10.01 3.44 6.67
CA ILE A 65 -10.12 3.69 8.12
C ILE A 65 -9.01 4.63 8.61
N PHE A 66 -7.75 4.32 8.27
CA PHE A 66 -6.59 5.06 8.75
C PHE A 66 -6.29 6.29 7.89
N LYS A 67 -5.84 7.36 8.53
CA LYS A 67 -5.44 8.61 7.88
C LYS A 67 -3.99 8.53 7.42
N THR A 68 -3.65 7.58 6.55
CA THR A 68 -2.33 7.55 5.92
C THR A 68 -2.14 8.81 5.04
N PRO A 69 -0.95 9.44 5.02
CA PRO A 69 0.32 8.99 5.60
C PRO A 69 0.59 9.52 7.02
N LEU A 70 -0.37 10.22 7.66
CA LEU A 70 -0.24 10.62 9.07
C LEU A 70 -0.13 9.38 9.95
N ASP A 71 -1.07 8.45 9.80
CA ASP A 71 -0.98 7.12 10.38
C ASP A 71 0.03 6.28 9.59
N LYS A 72 0.96 5.66 10.30
CA LYS A 72 2.04 4.86 9.69
C LYS A 72 1.58 3.43 9.47
N LEU A 73 1.24 3.12 8.23
CA LEU A 73 1.00 1.75 7.79
C LEU A 73 2.32 1.12 7.31
N ILE A 74 2.63 -0.08 7.81
CA ILE A 74 3.87 -0.78 7.45
C ILE A 74 3.55 -2.21 7.02
N TRP A 75 4.06 -2.61 5.86
CA TRP A 75 3.98 -3.96 5.32
C TRP A 75 5.26 -4.74 5.62
N ASP A 76 5.18 -5.89 6.30
CA ASP A 76 6.36 -6.75 6.48
C ASP A 76 6.74 -7.40 5.16
N VAL A 77 8.04 -7.48 4.87
CA VAL A 77 8.60 -7.87 3.56
C VAL A 77 8.20 -6.94 2.42
N GLY A 78 6.92 -6.59 2.25
CA GLY A 78 6.42 -5.66 1.24
C GLY A 78 6.05 -6.31 -0.11
N HIS A 79 6.26 -7.61 -0.31
CA HIS A 79 5.93 -8.29 -1.57
C HIS A 79 4.41 -8.39 -1.86
N GLN A 80 3.58 -8.11 -0.86
CA GLN A 80 2.12 -8.05 -0.93
C GLN A 80 1.57 -6.64 -1.19
N CYS A 81 2.44 -5.62 -1.25
CA CYS A 81 2.00 -4.22 -1.22
C CYS A 81 1.55 -3.63 -2.58
N TYR A 82 1.38 -4.44 -3.63
CA TYR A 82 0.95 -3.90 -4.94
C TYR A 82 -0.40 -3.18 -4.89
N PRO A 83 -1.45 -3.71 -4.22
CA PRO A 83 -2.71 -2.99 -4.06
C PRO A 83 -2.50 -1.64 -3.35
N HIS A 84 -1.63 -1.63 -2.33
CA HIS A 84 -1.29 -0.43 -1.56
C HIS A 84 -0.64 0.62 -2.46
N LYS A 85 0.32 0.24 -3.30
CA LYS A 85 0.97 1.17 -4.23
C LYS A 85 -0.03 1.76 -5.23
N ILE A 86 -0.94 0.95 -5.76
CA ILE A 86 -1.97 1.41 -6.71
C ILE A 86 -2.83 2.52 -6.10
N ILE A 87 -3.39 2.31 -4.90
CA ILE A 87 -4.33 3.26 -4.27
C ILE A 87 -3.67 4.39 -3.48
N THR A 88 -2.34 4.49 -3.53
CA THR A 88 -1.54 5.58 -2.94
C THR A 88 -0.84 6.40 -4.02
N GLY A 89 -1.53 6.64 -5.13
CA GLY A 89 -1.11 7.56 -6.19
C GLY A 89 -0.08 7.00 -7.19
N ARG A 90 0.27 5.71 -7.13
CA ARG A 90 1.29 5.11 -8.03
C ARG A 90 0.72 4.27 -9.16
N ARG A 91 -0.60 4.15 -9.28
CA ARG A 91 -1.30 3.35 -10.31
C ARG A 91 -0.70 3.49 -11.71
N LYS A 92 -0.55 4.72 -12.23
CA LYS A 92 -0.01 4.98 -13.58
C LYS A 92 1.43 4.48 -13.80
N ARG A 93 2.20 4.30 -12.73
CA ARG A 93 3.61 3.87 -12.77
C ARG A 93 3.77 2.35 -12.61
N MET A 94 2.68 1.63 -12.33
CA MET A 94 2.73 0.18 -12.03
C MET A 94 3.18 -0.66 -13.23
N MET A 95 3.06 -0.16 -14.47
CA MET A 95 3.63 -0.83 -15.65
C MET A 95 5.17 -0.91 -15.62
N GLY A 96 5.82 -0.06 -14.83
CA GLY A 96 7.26 -0.15 -14.54
C GLY A 96 7.60 -1.00 -13.32
N LEU A 97 6.68 -1.83 -12.82
CA LEU A 97 6.90 -2.64 -11.63
C LEU A 97 8.12 -3.56 -11.80
N ARG A 98 9.05 -3.48 -10.83
CA ARG A 98 10.33 -4.22 -10.77
C ARG A 98 11.27 -3.98 -11.95
N GLN A 99 10.98 -2.99 -12.78
CA GLN A 99 11.87 -2.58 -13.87
C GLN A 99 12.90 -1.56 -13.37
N LYS A 100 13.99 -1.44 -14.11
CA LYS A 100 15.00 -0.39 -13.85
C LYS A 100 14.32 0.98 -13.88
N ASP A 101 14.60 1.81 -12.88
CA ASP A 101 14.03 3.15 -12.68
C ASP A 101 12.49 3.18 -12.52
N GLY A 102 11.86 2.02 -12.40
CA GLY A 102 10.43 1.85 -12.22
C GLY A 102 10.01 1.74 -10.75
N VAL A 103 8.80 1.21 -10.53
CA VAL A 103 8.23 1.02 -9.18
C VAL A 103 8.88 -0.19 -8.53
N SER A 104 9.32 -0.06 -7.28
CA SER A 104 9.88 -1.15 -6.49
C SER A 104 8.87 -2.28 -6.27
N GLY A 105 9.34 -3.53 -6.25
CA GLY A 105 8.52 -4.69 -5.86
C GLY A 105 8.16 -4.72 -4.36
N PHE A 106 8.73 -3.81 -3.58
CA PHE A 106 8.53 -3.69 -2.13
C PHE A 106 8.29 -2.23 -1.74
N THR A 107 7.86 -1.97 -0.51
CA THR A 107 7.76 -0.61 0.01
C THR A 107 9.14 0.07 0.00
N LYS A 108 9.20 1.34 -0.39
CA LYS A 108 10.45 2.10 -0.49
C LYS A 108 10.22 3.55 -0.08
N ARG A 109 10.88 3.98 1.01
CA ARG A 109 10.76 5.34 1.58
C ARG A 109 10.97 6.47 0.58
N SER A 110 11.96 6.32 -0.31
CA SER A 110 12.25 7.34 -1.32
C SER A 110 11.28 7.33 -2.50
N GLU A 111 10.35 6.37 -2.57
CA GLU A 111 9.37 6.24 -3.65
C GLU A 111 8.03 6.88 -3.30
N SER A 112 7.64 6.87 -2.02
CA SER A 112 6.36 7.38 -1.55
C SER A 112 6.35 7.71 -0.06
N GLU A 113 5.63 8.75 0.34
CA GLU A 113 5.35 9.08 1.74
C GLU A 113 4.47 8.04 2.46
N TYR A 114 3.75 7.22 1.69
CA TYR A 114 2.93 6.11 2.18
C TYR A 114 3.75 4.85 2.53
N ASP A 115 5.05 4.86 2.22
CA ASP A 115 5.99 3.78 2.50
C ASP A 115 6.95 4.19 3.63
N PRO A 116 6.51 4.34 4.90
CA PRO A 116 7.33 4.87 5.98
C PRO A 116 8.54 4.00 6.32
N PHE A 117 8.52 2.73 5.92
CA PHE A 117 9.62 1.80 6.07
C PHE A 117 9.79 0.94 4.81
N GLY A 118 11.04 0.74 4.42
CA GLY A 118 11.39 -0.19 3.34
C GLY A 118 11.69 -1.56 3.94
N ALA A 119 10.93 -2.57 3.56
CA ALA A 119 11.19 -3.95 3.93
C ALA A 119 11.40 -4.78 2.66
N ALA A 120 12.25 -5.79 2.75
CA ALA A 120 12.45 -6.84 1.73
C ALA A 120 12.84 -8.17 2.39
N HIS A 121 13.35 -8.12 3.62
CA HIS A 121 13.51 -9.26 4.52
C HIS A 121 12.32 -9.37 5.47
N SER A 122 11.97 -10.60 5.85
CA SER A 122 10.88 -10.88 6.80
C SER A 122 11.28 -10.57 8.24
N SER A 123 10.28 -10.41 9.11
CA SER A 123 10.43 -10.23 10.56
C SER A 123 11.10 -8.92 10.97
N THR A 124 11.35 -8.01 10.03
CA THR A 124 11.93 -6.69 10.33
C THR A 124 10.91 -5.80 11.05
N LEU A 125 9.61 -6.03 10.81
CA LEU A 125 8.53 -5.34 11.51
C LEU A 125 8.59 -5.48 13.03
N PHE A 126 8.89 -6.68 13.53
CA PHE A 126 8.92 -6.91 14.97
C PHE A 126 10.01 -6.06 15.63
N GLN A 127 11.21 -6.08 15.08
CA GLN A 127 12.35 -5.28 15.56
C GLN A 127 12.06 -3.77 15.48
N LEU A 128 11.45 -3.32 14.38
CA LEU A 128 11.05 -1.92 14.20
C LEU A 128 10.02 -1.49 15.25
N ARG A 129 8.99 -2.31 15.50
CA ARG A 129 7.98 -2.03 16.53
C ARG A 129 8.61 -1.88 17.90
N TRP A 130 9.55 -2.76 18.27
CA TRP A 130 10.28 -2.66 19.53
C TRP A 130 11.09 -1.37 19.63
N ALA A 131 11.81 -1.00 18.58
CA ALA A 131 12.60 0.23 18.56
C ALA A 131 11.72 1.48 18.73
N LEU A 132 10.58 1.54 18.04
CA LEU A 132 9.62 2.65 18.16
C LEU A 132 9.02 2.73 19.57
N GLN A 133 8.60 1.59 20.12
CA GLN A 133 8.03 1.53 21.48
C GLN A 133 9.06 1.96 22.53
N TRP A 134 10.33 1.58 22.36
CA TRP A 134 11.39 2.00 23.26
C TRP A 134 11.70 3.50 23.14
N ALA A 135 11.75 4.04 21.92
CA ALA A 135 11.94 5.47 21.69
C ALA A 135 10.83 6.32 22.32
N GLU A 136 9.57 5.91 22.18
CA GLU A 136 8.43 6.57 22.85
C GLU A 136 8.57 6.53 24.37
N SER A 137 9.03 5.41 24.94
CA SER A 137 9.28 5.28 26.39
C SER A 137 10.32 6.28 26.86
N LEU A 138 11.43 6.45 26.12
CA LEU A 138 12.48 7.40 26.46
C LEU A 138 11.98 8.86 26.36
N ALA A 139 11.23 9.19 25.30
CA ALA A 139 10.67 10.51 25.11
C ALA A 139 9.67 10.90 26.22
N ARG A 140 8.91 9.94 26.76
CA ARG A 140 8.00 10.18 27.90
C ARG A 140 8.77 10.42 29.20
N GLN A 141 9.88 9.72 29.42
CA GLN A 141 10.71 9.89 30.61
C GLN A 141 11.41 11.25 30.67
N SER A 142 11.79 11.82 29.52
CA SER A 142 12.43 13.14 29.45
C SER A 142 11.48 14.32 29.64
N VAL A 143 10.16 14.10 29.57
CA VAL A 143 9.14 15.15 29.81
C VAL A 143 8.72 15.20 31.29
N THR A 144 9.02 14.15 32.05
CA THR A 144 8.70 14.04 33.49
C THR A 144 9.88 14.35 34.42
N ALA A 145 11.02 14.78 33.86
CA ALA A 145 12.24 15.12 34.60
C ALA A 145 12.45 16.65 34.65
#